data_AF-A0A416W3V0-F1
#
_entry.id   AF-A0A416W3V0-F1
#
_cell.length_a   1.000
_cell.length_b   1.000
_cell.length_c   1.000
_cell.angle_alpha   90.00
_cell.angle_beta   90.00
_cell.angle_gamma   90.00
#
_symmetry.space_group_name_H-M   'P 1'
#
loop_
_entity.id
_entity.type
_entity.pdbx_description
1 polymer ?
#
loop_
_entity_poly.entity_id
_entity_poly.type
_entity_poly.pdbx_seq_one_letter_code
_entity_poly.pdbx_strand_id
1 'polypeptide(L)'
;MNSSVSKKRINSFTGLRFYMMIIIMLSHMEFLSLLPNGYVYSRFFHNAYVAVNFFFILSGFGLAYSYKSNEHLPRITLGGSISYGIKRIKKIYPVYFILLFVCLPYCLYFSISDGNTIIVAFCKTIFKLILDIFLVQSSTGILQLSTGINSVGWFLSTLFLLYICCPLLLKLNEKIKNSLKAVSLFCGINLALIIIFYYIFEAIESRTFFDSLSYTSPYLRIFYLISGILLCDMVKLSKSNLTLFNTFSETVIVLLNILWFVFRNSITIDIHIKYIVDFLLCVLLIYIFAFERGYISKALSNSFHVKAGNNTMYWFLIHYPIRLYVHAIFSFFSPAATWYIGIIEVTIIFVLTFLVTNIITGKKHYSTDTSMK
;
A
#
# COMPACT_ATOMS: atom_id res chain seq x y z
N MET A 1 19.02 -15.55 32.88
CA MET A 1 18.95 -14.19 32.30
C MET A 1 18.29 -14.28 30.92
N ASN A 2 16.99 -14.03 30.84
CA ASN A 2 16.25 -14.01 29.58
C ASN A 2 16.56 -12.70 28.85
N SER A 3 17.56 -12.72 27.96
CA SER A 3 17.71 -11.65 26.97
C SER A 3 16.48 -11.69 26.08
N SER A 4 15.59 -10.73 26.27
CA SER A 4 14.52 -10.44 25.34
C SER A 4 15.16 -10.13 23.99
N VAL A 5 15.19 -11.12 23.09
CA VAL A 5 15.57 -10.91 21.70
C VAL A 5 14.57 -9.91 21.14
N SER A 6 14.92 -8.62 21.21
CA SER A 6 14.14 -7.56 20.61
C SER A 6 13.89 -7.95 19.16
N LYS A 7 12.63 -7.85 18.71
CA LYS A 7 12.27 -8.10 17.31
C LYS A 7 13.13 -7.14 16.48
N LYS A 8 14.23 -7.63 15.88
CA LYS A 8 15.15 -6.79 15.12
C LYS A 8 14.38 -6.30 13.89
N ARG A 9 13.87 -5.09 13.99
CA ARG A 9 13.17 -4.43 12.90
C ARG A 9 14.18 -4.10 11.81
N ILE A 10 13.80 -4.32 10.55
CA ILE A 10 14.55 -3.83 9.40
C ILE A 10 14.19 -2.34 9.23
N ASN A 11 15.11 -1.46 9.63
CA ASN A 11 14.89 -0.03 9.67
C ASN A 11 14.92 0.55 8.25
N SER A 12 15.76 -0.01 7.36
CA SER A 12 15.83 0.40 5.95
C SER A 12 14.45 0.31 5.27
N PHE A 13 13.69 -0.76 5.49
CA PHE A 13 12.31 -0.91 4.99
C PHE A 13 11.38 0.14 5.56
N THR A 14 11.56 0.53 6.82
CA THR A 14 10.75 1.59 7.40
C THR A 14 11.04 2.92 6.75
N GLY A 15 12.32 3.24 6.52
CA GLY A 15 12.70 4.42 5.75
C GLY A 15 12.19 4.38 4.30
N LEU A 16 12.24 3.24 3.61
CA LEU A 16 11.68 3.12 2.25
C LEU A 16 10.17 3.38 2.20
N ARG A 17 9.41 2.95 3.21
CA ARG A 17 7.96 3.23 3.28
C ARG A 17 7.66 4.73 3.20
N PHE A 18 8.52 5.59 3.75
CA PHE A 18 8.37 7.04 3.67
C PHE A 18 8.29 7.48 2.20
N TYR A 19 9.30 7.15 1.40
CA TYR A 19 9.37 7.53 -0.01
C TYR A 19 8.25 6.91 -0.85
N MET A 20 7.92 5.64 -0.60
CA MET A 20 6.80 4.99 -1.28
C MET A 20 5.47 5.67 -0.97
N MET A 21 5.29 6.19 0.25
CA MET A 21 4.11 6.96 0.61
C MET A 21 4.08 8.33 -0.09
N ILE A 22 5.22 9.01 -0.23
CA ILE A 22 5.30 10.26 -1.01
C ILE A 22 4.89 10.02 -2.46
N ILE A 23 5.37 8.95 -3.08
CA ILE A 23 4.97 8.55 -4.44
C ILE A 23 3.45 8.37 -4.54
N ILE A 24 2.84 7.64 -3.59
CA ILE A 24 1.38 7.45 -3.56
C ILE A 24 0.65 8.79 -3.39
N MET A 25 1.10 9.66 -2.50
CA MET A 25 0.44 10.96 -2.31
C MET A 25 0.51 11.81 -3.59
N LEU A 26 1.68 11.87 -4.22
CA LEU A 26 1.87 12.61 -5.47
C LEU A 26 0.97 12.07 -6.59
N SER A 27 0.82 10.75 -6.71
CA SER A 27 -0.01 10.16 -7.76
C SER A 27 -1.51 10.42 -7.61
N HIS A 28 -1.97 10.95 -6.46
CA HIS A 28 -3.36 11.36 -6.24
C HIS A 28 -3.58 12.86 -6.44
N MET A 29 -2.56 13.61 -6.86
CA MET A 29 -2.67 15.04 -7.19
C MET A 29 -3.22 15.25 -8.62
N GLU A 30 -4.30 14.54 -8.94
CA GLU A 30 -4.86 14.45 -10.31
C GLU A 30 -5.27 15.80 -10.89
N PHE A 31 -5.61 16.77 -10.03
CA PHE A 31 -5.95 18.13 -10.45
C PHE A 31 -4.81 18.84 -11.18
N LEU A 32 -3.55 18.44 -10.96
CA LEU A 32 -2.40 18.97 -11.68
C LEU A 32 -2.45 18.64 -13.18
N SER A 33 -3.15 17.56 -13.57
CA SER A 33 -3.35 17.21 -14.98
C SER A 33 -4.22 18.21 -15.73
N LEU A 34 -5.03 18.99 -15.01
CA LEU A 34 -5.96 19.98 -15.56
C LEU A 34 -5.31 21.35 -15.76
N LEU A 35 -4.10 21.56 -15.21
CA LEU A 35 -3.36 22.82 -15.36
C LEU A 35 -2.71 22.92 -16.75
N PRO A 36 -2.34 24.12 -17.22
CA PRO A 36 -1.52 24.28 -18.43
C PRO A 36 -0.26 23.42 -18.34
N ASN A 37 0.11 22.67 -19.38
CA ASN A 37 1.20 21.68 -19.34
C ASN A 37 0.99 20.49 -18.37
N GLY A 38 -0.24 20.22 -17.92
CA GLY A 38 -0.59 19.12 -17.01
C GLY A 38 -0.17 17.72 -17.48
N TYR A 39 0.17 17.55 -18.77
CA TYR A 39 0.80 16.33 -19.28
C TYR A 39 2.10 15.96 -18.54
N VAL A 40 2.81 16.94 -17.97
CA VAL A 40 4.00 16.69 -17.12
C VAL A 40 3.62 15.86 -15.91
N TYR A 41 2.51 16.18 -15.24
CA TYR A 41 1.99 15.37 -14.14
C TYR A 41 1.65 13.96 -14.60
N SER A 42 0.84 13.85 -15.66
CA SER A 42 0.37 12.56 -16.18
C SER A 42 1.54 11.65 -16.63
N ARG A 43 2.62 12.25 -17.14
CA ARG A 43 3.78 11.55 -17.66
C ARG A 43 4.78 11.11 -16.59
N PHE A 44 4.96 11.89 -15.53
CA PHE A 44 6.06 11.66 -14.56
C PHE A 44 5.60 11.32 -13.14
N PHE A 45 4.38 11.68 -12.75
CA PHE A 45 3.92 11.58 -11.35
C PHE A 45 2.66 10.73 -11.17
N HIS A 46 1.84 10.57 -12.21
CA HIS A 46 0.63 9.76 -12.18
C HIS A 46 0.91 8.24 -12.29
N ASN A 47 1.58 7.68 -11.29
CA ASN A 47 1.94 6.26 -11.27
C ASN A 47 2.19 5.75 -9.84
N ALA A 48 1.21 5.13 -9.21
CA ALA A 48 1.37 4.57 -7.86
C ALA A 48 1.85 3.10 -7.83
N TYR A 49 1.92 2.43 -8.99
CA TYR A 49 1.93 0.96 -9.05
C TYR A 49 3.11 0.33 -8.29
N VAL A 50 4.32 0.83 -8.48
CA VAL A 50 5.52 0.37 -7.77
C VAL A 50 5.35 0.51 -6.25
N ALA A 51 4.86 1.65 -5.78
CA ALA A 51 4.67 1.87 -4.35
C ALA A 51 3.58 0.97 -3.75
N VAL A 52 2.46 0.79 -4.44
CA VAL A 52 1.39 -0.12 -4.04
C VAL A 52 1.89 -1.56 -3.96
N ASN A 53 2.60 -2.02 -5.00
CA ASN A 53 3.21 -3.35 -5.05
C ASN A 53 4.19 -3.57 -3.89
N PHE A 54 5.04 -2.57 -3.62
CA PHE A 54 5.97 -2.58 -2.50
C PHE A 54 5.25 -2.82 -1.17
N PHE A 55 4.15 -2.13 -0.87
CA PHE A 55 3.46 -2.31 0.41
C PHE A 55 2.80 -3.68 0.56
N PHE A 56 2.22 -4.27 -0.51
CA PHE A 56 1.67 -5.63 -0.44
C PHE A 56 2.77 -6.68 -0.23
N ILE A 57 3.85 -6.62 -1.01
CA ILE A 57 4.98 -7.56 -0.88
C ILE A 57 5.64 -7.40 0.50
N LEU A 58 5.86 -6.16 0.94
CA LEU A 58 6.44 -5.90 2.27
C LEU A 58 5.52 -6.36 3.41
N SER A 59 4.21 -6.37 3.22
CA SER A 59 3.28 -6.91 4.21
C SER A 59 3.45 -8.42 4.36
N GLY A 60 3.55 -9.15 3.25
CA GLY A 60 3.88 -10.58 3.23
C GLY A 60 5.22 -10.89 3.88
N PHE A 61 6.26 -10.12 3.52
CA PHE A 61 7.59 -10.24 4.12
C PHE A 61 7.53 -10.03 5.63
N GLY A 62 6.89 -8.94 6.07
CA GLY A 62 6.78 -8.61 7.50
C GLY A 62 6.05 -9.70 8.29
N LEU A 63 5.03 -10.34 7.70
CA LEU A 63 4.33 -11.45 8.31
C LEU A 63 5.28 -12.64 8.54
N ALA A 64 5.92 -13.14 7.49
CA ALA A 64 6.86 -14.26 7.56
C ALA A 64 8.11 -13.97 8.39
N TYR A 65 8.56 -12.71 8.42
CA TYR A 65 9.69 -12.27 9.24
C TYR A 65 9.33 -12.22 10.73
N SER A 66 8.12 -11.74 11.03
CA SER A 66 7.62 -11.66 12.41
C SER A 66 7.19 -13.02 12.98
N TYR A 67 6.89 -13.98 12.09
CA TYR A 67 6.41 -15.30 12.43
C TYR A 67 7.53 -16.15 13.02
N LYS A 68 7.36 -16.56 14.27
CA LYS A 68 8.19 -17.57 14.92
C LYS A 68 7.51 -18.93 14.73
N SER A 69 8.26 -19.98 14.43
CA SER A 69 7.73 -21.36 14.33
C SER A 69 6.98 -21.81 15.59
N ASN A 70 7.27 -21.20 16.73
CA ASN A 70 6.67 -21.50 18.03
C ASN A 70 5.56 -20.50 18.44
N GLU A 71 5.26 -19.47 17.63
CA GLU A 71 4.02 -18.70 17.82
C GLU A 71 2.86 -19.57 17.34
N HIS A 72 1.91 -19.86 18.23
CA HIS A 72 0.70 -20.57 17.84
C HIS A 72 -0.06 -19.75 16.78
N LEU A 73 0.03 -20.19 15.52
CA LEU A 73 -0.93 -19.80 14.49
C LEU A 73 -2.34 -19.96 15.09
N PRO A 74 -3.24 -18.99 14.90
CA PRO A 74 -4.63 -19.22 15.27
C PRO A 74 -5.11 -20.48 14.57
N ARG A 75 -6.04 -21.20 15.22
CA ARG A 75 -6.69 -22.35 14.59
C ARG A 75 -7.20 -21.91 13.21
N ILE A 76 -6.90 -22.68 12.17
CA ILE A 76 -7.33 -22.38 10.80
C ILE A 76 -8.81 -22.69 10.68
N THR A 77 -9.61 -21.78 11.22
CA THR A 77 -11.06 -21.69 11.10
C THR A 77 -11.38 -20.29 10.61
N LEU A 78 -12.55 -20.11 10.01
CA LEU A 78 -12.98 -18.79 9.51
C LEU A 78 -12.90 -17.72 10.62
N GLY A 79 -13.43 -18.03 11.82
CA GLY A 79 -13.38 -17.12 12.97
C GLY A 79 -11.95 -16.84 13.47
N GLY A 80 -11.06 -17.84 13.49
CA GLY A 80 -9.66 -17.66 13.89
C GLY A 80 -8.89 -16.76 12.91
N SER A 81 -9.12 -16.95 11.62
CA SER A 81 -8.56 -16.12 10.54
C SER A 81 -9.07 -14.69 10.56
N ILE A 82 -10.38 -14.48 10.78
CA ILE A 82 -10.95 -13.14 10.93
C ILE A 82 -10.34 -12.43 12.16
N SER A 83 -10.24 -13.14 13.29
CA SER A 83 -9.59 -12.60 14.50
C SER A 83 -8.13 -12.19 14.23
N TYR A 84 -7.40 -12.97 13.43
CA TYR A 84 -6.04 -12.63 13.01
C TYR A 84 -5.99 -11.33 12.20
N GLY A 85 -6.88 -11.20 11.20
CA GLY A 85 -7.01 -9.98 10.40
C GLY A 85 -7.31 -8.75 11.25
N ILE A 86 -8.31 -8.85 12.13
CA ILE A 86 -8.74 -7.76 13.02
C ILE A 86 -7.55 -7.28 13.88
N LYS A 87 -6.78 -8.19 14.48
CA LYS A 87 -5.61 -7.82 15.31
C LYS A 87 -4.58 -6.99 14.56
N ARG A 88 -4.41 -7.22 13.24
CA ARG A 88 -3.43 -6.52 12.40
C ARG A 88 -3.88 -5.11 12.02
N ILE A 89 -5.18 -4.89 11.85
CA ILE A 89 -5.74 -3.57 11.49
C ILE A 89 -6.26 -2.76 12.69
N LYS A 90 -6.38 -3.36 13.88
CA LYS A 90 -6.97 -2.74 15.09
C LYS A 90 -6.40 -1.35 15.41
N LYS A 91 -5.09 -1.13 15.19
CA LYS A 91 -4.44 0.15 15.49
C LYS A 91 -4.88 1.29 14.55
N ILE A 92 -5.17 0.96 13.29
CA ILE A 92 -5.48 1.95 12.23
C ILE A 92 -6.98 2.09 12.00
N TYR A 93 -7.77 1.05 12.27
CA TYR A 93 -9.21 1.02 12.02
C TYR A 93 -10.01 2.18 12.62
N PRO A 94 -9.77 2.64 13.88
CA PRO A 94 -10.51 3.79 14.41
C PRO A 94 -10.31 5.07 13.59
N VAL A 95 -9.09 5.28 13.07
CA VAL A 95 -8.79 6.45 12.22
C VAL A 95 -9.48 6.29 10.87
N TYR A 96 -9.39 5.11 10.26
CA TYR A 96 -10.12 4.80 9.03
C TYR A 96 -11.62 5.07 9.19
N PHE A 97 -12.24 4.56 10.26
CA PHE A 97 -13.66 4.73 10.55
C PHE A 97 -14.05 6.21 10.65
N ILE A 98 -13.31 7.02 11.40
CA ILE A 98 -13.56 8.48 11.47
C ILE A 98 -13.48 9.12 10.08
N LEU A 99 -12.47 8.74 9.29
CA LEU A 99 -12.27 9.30 7.94
C LEU A 99 -13.38 8.90 6.96
N LEU A 100 -14.06 7.77 7.16
CA LEU A 100 -15.27 7.44 6.38
C LEU A 100 -16.33 8.53 6.57
N PHE A 101 -16.63 8.92 7.81
CA PHE A 101 -17.62 9.97 8.10
C PHE A 101 -17.16 11.34 7.61
N VAL A 102 -15.86 11.64 7.67
CA VAL A 102 -15.30 12.86 7.08
C VAL A 102 -15.50 12.89 5.57
N CYS A 103 -15.47 11.76 4.86
CA CYS A 103 -15.70 11.71 3.42
C CYS A 103 -17.18 11.61 3.00
N LEU A 104 -18.10 11.28 3.93
CA LEU A 104 -19.53 11.09 3.61
C LEU A 104 -20.19 12.29 2.91
N PRO A 105 -20.02 13.55 3.36
CA PRO A 105 -20.64 14.70 2.70
C PRO A 105 -20.21 14.83 1.24
N TYR A 106 -18.93 14.59 0.97
CA TYR A 106 -18.37 14.64 -0.38
C TYR A 106 -18.93 13.50 -1.24
N CYS A 107 -19.01 12.27 -0.71
CA CYS A 107 -19.59 11.14 -1.45
C CYS A 107 -21.05 11.37 -1.84
N LEU A 108 -21.86 11.96 -0.93
CA LEU A 108 -23.24 12.33 -1.22
C LEU A 108 -23.32 13.43 -2.29
N TYR A 109 -22.52 14.49 -2.13
CA TYR A 109 -22.47 15.59 -3.08
C TYR A 109 -22.13 15.12 -4.50
N PHE A 110 -21.09 14.29 -4.65
CA PHE A 110 -20.72 13.71 -5.95
C PHE A 110 -21.82 12.83 -6.52
N SER A 111 -22.40 11.95 -5.70
CA SER A 111 -23.45 11.07 -6.18
C SER A 111 -24.69 11.85 -6.66
N ILE A 112 -25.03 12.97 -6.05
CA ILE A 112 -26.12 13.84 -6.51
C ILE A 112 -25.71 14.59 -7.79
N SER A 113 -24.48 15.09 -7.83
CA SER A 113 -23.92 15.81 -8.99
C SER A 113 -23.84 14.93 -10.24
N ASP A 114 -23.68 13.61 -10.07
CA ASP A 114 -23.74 12.60 -11.14
C ASP A 114 -25.18 12.34 -11.66
N GLY A 115 -26.15 13.20 -11.33
CA GLY A 115 -27.53 13.12 -11.81
C GLY A 115 -28.41 12.09 -11.11
N ASN A 116 -27.96 11.49 -10.01
CA ASN A 116 -28.80 10.58 -9.23
C ASN A 116 -29.81 11.39 -8.40
N THR A 117 -31.03 10.85 -8.23
CA THR A 117 -31.97 11.39 -7.25
C THR A 117 -31.39 11.29 -5.84
N ILE A 118 -31.83 12.17 -4.93
CA ILE A 118 -31.36 12.20 -3.53
C ILE A 118 -31.51 10.82 -2.86
N ILE A 119 -32.62 10.12 -3.13
CA ILE A 119 -32.89 8.78 -2.58
C ILE A 119 -31.86 7.78 -3.11
N VAL A 120 -31.60 7.76 -4.42
CA VAL A 120 -30.62 6.85 -5.03
C VAL A 120 -29.21 7.15 -4.52
N ALA A 121 -28.83 8.43 -4.43
CA ALA A 121 -27.54 8.85 -3.90
C ALA A 121 -27.34 8.39 -2.44
N PHE A 122 -28.38 8.52 -1.61
CA PHE A 122 -28.36 8.05 -0.22
C PHE A 122 -28.21 6.53 -0.14
N CYS A 123 -29.03 5.77 -0.88
CA CYS A 123 -28.95 4.31 -0.90
C CYS A 123 -27.58 3.80 -1.37
N LYS A 124 -27.02 4.37 -2.45
CA LYS A 124 -25.67 4.04 -2.94
C LYS A 124 -24.61 4.33 -1.89
N THR A 125 -24.72 5.47 -1.19
CA THR A 125 -23.77 5.88 -0.16
C THR A 125 -23.84 4.96 1.07
N ILE A 126 -25.03 4.61 1.54
CA ILE A 126 -25.19 3.67 2.65
C ILE A 126 -24.64 2.29 2.29
N PHE A 127 -24.91 1.81 1.07
CA PHE A 127 -24.36 0.53 0.62
C PHE A 127 -22.82 0.52 0.61
N LYS A 128 -22.20 1.56 0.04
CA LYS A 128 -20.74 1.75 0.09
C LYS A 128 -20.22 1.82 1.52
N LEU A 129 -20.89 2.57 2.40
CA LEU A 129 -20.50 2.71 3.81
C LEU A 129 -20.51 1.36 4.53
N ILE A 130 -21.52 0.52 4.30
CA ILE A 130 -21.58 -0.82 4.89
C ILE A 130 -20.38 -1.65 4.45
N LEU A 131 -20.10 -1.71 3.14
CA LEU A 131 -18.94 -2.47 2.63
C LEU A 131 -17.62 -1.95 3.21
N ASP A 132 -17.47 -0.62 3.31
CA ASP A 132 -16.28 0.04 3.84
C ASP A 132 -16.08 -0.23 5.33
N ILE A 133 -17.15 -0.22 6.14
CA ILE A 133 -17.09 -0.52 7.58
C ILE A 133 -16.58 -1.96 7.78
N PHE A 134 -17.06 -2.90 6.98
CA PHE A 134 -16.63 -4.30 7.06
C PHE A 134 -15.32 -4.58 6.31
N LEU A 135 -14.75 -3.58 5.63
CA LEU A 135 -13.52 -3.70 4.84
C LEU A 135 -13.61 -4.78 3.75
N VAL A 136 -14.78 -4.93 3.13
CA VAL A 136 -15.04 -5.93 2.07
C VAL A 136 -15.25 -5.30 0.68
N GLN A 137 -15.17 -3.97 0.57
CA GLN A 137 -15.46 -3.28 -0.68
C GLN A 137 -14.52 -3.67 -1.84
N SER A 138 -13.25 -4.00 -1.54
CA SER A 138 -12.27 -4.42 -2.55
C SER A 138 -12.52 -5.82 -3.12
N SER A 139 -13.25 -6.70 -2.42
CA SER A 139 -13.55 -8.04 -2.93
C SER A 139 -14.62 -8.04 -4.02
N THR A 140 -15.30 -6.91 -4.25
CA THR A 140 -16.35 -6.80 -5.27
C THR A 140 -15.79 -6.92 -6.69
N GLY A 141 -14.53 -6.57 -6.92
CA GLY A 141 -13.96 -6.50 -8.27
C GLY A 141 -14.55 -5.37 -9.14
N ILE A 142 -15.31 -4.46 -8.52
CA ILE A 142 -15.92 -3.29 -9.15
C ILE A 142 -15.26 -2.04 -8.57
N LEU A 143 -14.72 -1.17 -9.41
CA LEU A 143 -13.94 0.01 -9.05
C LEU A 143 -14.78 0.98 -8.23
N GLN A 144 -16.00 1.28 -8.68
CA GLN A 144 -16.90 2.21 -8.02
C GLN A 144 -17.25 1.78 -6.58
N LEU A 145 -17.35 0.47 -6.34
CA LEU A 145 -17.55 -0.09 -5.00
C LEU A 145 -16.23 -0.16 -4.22
N SER A 146 -15.15 -0.60 -4.87
CA SER A 146 -13.81 -0.71 -4.27
C SER A 146 -13.34 0.63 -3.69
N THR A 147 -13.51 1.73 -4.42
CA THR A 147 -13.17 3.07 -3.92
C THR A 147 -14.08 3.52 -2.77
N GLY A 148 -15.27 2.93 -2.61
CA GLY A 148 -16.13 3.17 -1.46
C GLY A 148 -16.40 4.65 -1.19
N ILE A 149 -16.36 5.02 0.10
CA ILE A 149 -16.50 6.37 0.64
C ILE A 149 -15.14 7.08 0.71
N ASN A 150 -14.09 6.36 1.12
CA ASN A 150 -12.72 6.86 1.08
C ASN A 150 -11.96 6.12 -0.02
N SER A 151 -11.66 6.79 -1.14
CA SER A 151 -11.13 6.16 -2.36
C SER A 151 -9.83 5.40 -2.18
N VAL A 152 -8.99 5.76 -1.21
CA VAL A 152 -7.76 4.99 -0.92
C VAL A 152 -7.98 3.83 0.04
N GLY A 153 -9.17 3.73 0.65
CA GLY A 153 -9.57 2.70 1.61
C GLY A 153 -9.55 1.28 1.05
N TRP A 154 -9.68 1.10 -0.27
CA TRP A 154 -9.60 -0.21 -0.92
C TRP A 154 -8.33 -0.97 -0.51
N PHE A 155 -7.19 -0.28 -0.38
CA PHE A 155 -5.93 -0.91 -0.01
C PHE A 155 -5.97 -1.54 1.39
N LEU A 156 -6.62 -0.86 2.36
CA LEU A 156 -6.83 -1.40 3.70
C LEU A 156 -7.79 -2.58 3.69
N SER A 157 -8.85 -2.51 2.87
CA SER A 157 -9.78 -3.62 2.65
C SER A 157 -9.06 -4.85 2.09
N THR A 158 -8.28 -4.67 1.04
CA THR A 158 -7.49 -5.74 0.42
C THR A 158 -6.52 -6.35 1.42
N LEU A 159 -5.77 -5.52 2.16
CA LEU A 159 -4.87 -6.03 3.21
C LEU A 159 -5.60 -6.81 4.29
N PHE A 160 -6.78 -6.35 4.74
CA PHE A 160 -7.56 -7.06 5.74
C PHE A 160 -7.98 -8.44 5.25
N LEU A 161 -8.52 -8.54 4.03
CA LEU A 161 -8.90 -9.81 3.42
C LEU A 161 -7.70 -10.73 3.22
N LEU A 162 -6.55 -10.20 2.80
CA LEU A 162 -5.30 -10.95 2.71
C LEU A 162 -4.81 -11.45 4.07
N TYR A 163 -4.97 -10.66 5.14
CA TYR A 163 -4.65 -11.09 6.51
C TYR A 163 -5.54 -12.22 7.01
N ILE A 164 -6.78 -12.33 6.55
CA ILE A 164 -7.64 -13.48 6.84
C ILE A 164 -7.07 -14.76 6.20
N CYS A 165 -6.47 -14.68 5.01
CA CYS A 165 -5.82 -15.82 4.35
C CYS A 165 -4.46 -16.20 4.98
N CYS A 166 -3.81 -15.28 5.68
CA CYS A 166 -2.43 -15.44 6.17
C CYS A 166 -2.17 -16.68 7.03
N PRO A 167 -3.03 -17.08 7.99
CA PRO A 167 -2.76 -18.26 8.79
C PRO A 167 -2.59 -19.53 7.96
N LEU A 168 -3.40 -19.69 6.91
CA LEU A 168 -3.27 -20.80 5.97
C LEU A 168 -1.98 -20.69 5.16
N LEU A 169 -1.70 -19.51 4.59
CA LEU A 169 -0.50 -19.28 3.78
C LEU A 169 0.79 -19.57 4.56
N LEU A 170 0.90 -19.08 5.80
CA LEU A 170 2.06 -19.33 6.67
C LEU A 170 2.19 -20.81 7.04
N LYS A 171 1.08 -21.52 7.29
CA LYS A 171 1.13 -22.97 7.54
C LYS A 171 1.59 -23.76 6.32
N LEU A 172 1.13 -23.41 5.12
CA LEU A 172 1.59 -24.05 3.87
C LEU A 172 3.08 -23.79 3.65
N ASN A 173 3.53 -22.57 3.96
CA ASN A 173 4.91 -22.15 3.83
C ASN A 173 5.89 -22.91 4.74
N GLU A 174 5.44 -23.46 5.88
CA GLU A 174 6.27 -24.30 6.76
C GLU A 174 6.91 -25.49 6.04
N LYS A 175 6.26 -26.01 5.00
CA LYS A 175 6.75 -27.15 4.21
C LYS A 175 7.84 -26.75 3.21
N ILE A 176 7.96 -25.47 2.90
CA ILE A 176 8.76 -24.95 1.78
C ILE A 176 9.97 -24.17 2.30
N LYS A 177 9.78 -23.38 3.37
CA LYS A 177 10.71 -22.34 3.87
C LYS A 177 12.13 -22.78 4.21
N ASN A 178 12.38 -24.09 4.36
CA ASN A 178 13.67 -24.63 4.76
C ASN A 178 14.54 -25.08 3.58
N SER A 179 14.03 -25.04 2.34
CA SER A 179 14.76 -25.47 1.15
C SER A 179 14.84 -24.35 0.12
N LEU A 180 16.05 -23.88 -0.18
CA LEU A 180 16.25 -22.80 -1.17
C LEU A 180 15.74 -23.21 -2.55
N LYS A 181 15.93 -24.47 -2.95
CA LYS A 181 15.40 -25.00 -4.22
C LYS A 181 13.87 -24.94 -4.25
N ALA A 182 13.22 -25.34 -3.15
CA ALA A 182 11.77 -25.30 -3.06
C ALA A 182 11.25 -23.85 -3.08
N VAL A 183 11.83 -22.97 -2.27
CA VAL A 183 11.46 -21.55 -2.24
C VAL A 183 11.63 -20.90 -3.63
N SER A 184 12.76 -21.13 -4.31
CA SER A 184 12.99 -20.61 -5.67
C SER A 184 11.99 -21.15 -6.70
N LEU A 185 11.65 -22.45 -6.63
CA LEU A 185 10.63 -23.05 -7.49
C LEU A 185 9.27 -22.38 -7.24
N PHE A 186 8.86 -22.22 -5.98
CA PHE A 186 7.60 -21.57 -5.63
C PHE A 186 7.58 -20.07 -5.98
N CYS A 187 8.72 -19.38 -5.96
CA CYS A 187 8.83 -18.02 -6.51
C CYS A 187 8.53 -17.99 -8.01
N GLY A 188 9.09 -18.93 -8.78
CA GLY A 188 8.84 -19.06 -10.22
C GLY A 188 7.37 -19.39 -10.52
N ILE A 189 6.80 -20.35 -9.79
CA ILE A 189 5.37 -20.70 -9.90
C ILE A 189 4.49 -19.49 -9.57
N ASN A 190 4.78 -18.78 -8.48
CA ASN A 190 4.00 -17.61 -8.07
C ASN A 190 4.07 -16.47 -9.11
N LEU A 191 5.25 -16.24 -9.72
CA LEU A 191 5.38 -15.28 -10.82
C LEU A 191 4.54 -15.70 -12.04
N ALA A 192 4.58 -16.98 -12.42
CA ALA A 192 3.74 -17.49 -13.50
C ALA A 192 2.24 -17.31 -13.20
N LEU A 193 1.82 -17.58 -11.96
CA LEU A 193 0.43 -17.35 -11.52
C LEU A 193 0.04 -15.87 -11.57
N ILE A 194 0.92 -14.95 -11.18
CA ILE A 194 0.67 -13.50 -11.33
C ILE A 194 0.39 -13.16 -12.80
N ILE A 195 1.22 -13.64 -13.71
CA ILE A 195 1.08 -13.35 -15.15
C ILE A 195 -0.24 -13.95 -15.67
N ILE A 196 -0.49 -15.24 -15.39
CA ILE A 196 -1.71 -15.94 -15.85
C ILE A 196 -2.97 -15.25 -15.31
N PHE A 197 -3.04 -14.99 -14.01
CA PHE A 197 -4.22 -14.35 -13.41
C PHE A 197 -4.40 -12.90 -13.84
N TYR A 198 -3.31 -12.19 -14.14
CA TYR A 198 -3.40 -10.85 -14.71
C TYR A 198 -4.17 -10.89 -16.04
N TYR A 199 -3.75 -11.75 -16.98
CA TYR A 199 -4.45 -11.92 -18.27
C TYR A 199 -5.89 -12.42 -18.12
N ILE A 200 -6.14 -13.35 -17.19
CA ILE A 200 -7.49 -13.84 -16.92
C ILE A 200 -8.39 -12.70 -16.42
N PHE A 201 -7.92 -11.91 -15.44
CA PHE A 201 -8.73 -10.84 -14.88
C PHE A 201 -8.98 -9.73 -15.88
N GLU A 202 -8.01 -9.35 -16.69
CA GLU A 202 -8.23 -8.39 -17.76
C GLU A 202 -9.20 -8.89 -18.82
N ALA A 203 -9.13 -10.18 -19.19
CA ALA A 203 -10.09 -10.78 -20.10
C ALA A 203 -11.53 -10.76 -19.53
N ILE A 204 -11.67 -10.89 -18.21
CA ILE A 204 -12.96 -10.73 -17.52
C ILE A 204 -13.38 -9.26 -17.50
N GLU A 205 -12.46 -8.35 -17.17
CA GLU A 205 -12.73 -6.91 -17.05
C GLU A 205 -13.17 -6.29 -18.38
N SER A 206 -12.57 -6.73 -19.49
CA SER A 206 -12.94 -6.28 -20.83
C SER A 206 -14.28 -6.82 -21.35
N ARG A 207 -14.89 -7.81 -20.68
CA ARG A 207 -16.08 -8.54 -21.17
C ARG A 207 -17.27 -8.50 -20.21
N THR A 208 -17.11 -7.96 -19.02
CA THR A 208 -18.11 -8.03 -17.96
C THR A 208 -18.24 -6.69 -17.24
N PHE A 209 -19.05 -6.64 -16.17
CA PHE A 209 -19.20 -5.45 -15.33
C PHE A 209 -18.08 -5.28 -14.30
N PHE A 210 -17.18 -6.26 -14.16
CA PHE A 210 -16.00 -6.12 -13.32
C PHE A 210 -14.97 -5.24 -14.02
N ASP A 211 -14.28 -4.37 -13.30
CA ASP A 211 -13.32 -3.41 -13.85
C ASP A 211 -12.13 -3.15 -12.89
N SER A 212 -12.00 -3.95 -11.82
CA SER A 212 -10.97 -3.75 -10.80
C SER A 212 -10.38 -5.02 -10.18
N LEU A 213 -10.63 -6.19 -10.78
CA LEU A 213 -10.06 -7.49 -10.40
C LEU A 213 -8.52 -7.51 -10.48
N SER A 214 -7.94 -6.95 -11.53
CA SER A 214 -6.50 -6.93 -11.80
C SER A 214 -5.74 -5.93 -10.93
N TYR A 215 -6.42 -4.95 -10.33
CA TYR A 215 -5.76 -3.85 -9.60
C TYR A 215 -6.10 -3.77 -8.10
N THR A 216 -7.37 -3.55 -7.74
CA THR A 216 -7.76 -3.29 -6.34
C THR A 216 -8.06 -4.58 -5.57
N SER A 217 -8.47 -5.63 -6.26
CA SER A 217 -9.01 -6.83 -5.62
C SER A 217 -7.96 -7.65 -4.85
N PRO A 218 -8.36 -8.38 -3.80
CA PRO A 218 -7.47 -9.33 -3.12
C PRO A 218 -7.04 -10.51 -3.99
N TYR A 219 -7.75 -10.78 -5.09
CA TYR A 219 -7.57 -12.00 -5.88
C TYR A 219 -6.23 -12.05 -6.60
N LEU A 220 -5.77 -10.94 -7.18
CA LEU A 220 -4.40 -10.84 -7.71
C LEU A 220 -3.39 -10.51 -6.60
N ARG A 221 -3.78 -9.67 -5.63
CA ARG A 221 -2.89 -9.16 -4.58
C ARG A 221 -2.42 -10.24 -3.60
N ILE A 222 -3.11 -11.38 -3.52
CA ILE A 222 -2.65 -12.54 -2.74
C ILE A 222 -1.28 -13.04 -3.21
N PHE A 223 -1.01 -13.02 -4.52
CA PHE A 223 0.28 -13.46 -5.05
C PHE A 223 1.41 -12.46 -4.73
N TYR A 224 1.11 -11.17 -4.59
CA TYR A 224 2.06 -10.16 -4.13
C TYR A 224 2.42 -10.39 -2.65
N LEU A 225 1.42 -10.71 -1.83
CA LEU A 225 1.64 -11.09 -0.43
C LEU A 225 2.48 -12.38 -0.32
N ILE A 226 2.15 -13.41 -1.11
CA ILE A 226 2.91 -14.67 -1.16
C ILE A 226 4.35 -14.41 -1.58
N SER A 227 4.58 -13.54 -2.57
CA SER A 227 5.93 -13.13 -2.98
C SER A 227 6.74 -12.62 -1.80
N GLY A 228 6.13 -11.78 -0.95
CA GLY A 228 6.76 -11.28 0.27
C GLY A 228 7.14 -12.37 1.26
N ILE A 229 6.24 -13.34 1.48
CA ILE A 229 6.48 -14.50 2.35
C ILE A 229 7.69 -15.29 1.86
N LEU A 230 7.69 -15.67 0.58
CA LEU A 230 8.78 -16.43 -0.04
C LEU A 230 10.10 -15.65 -0.03
N LEU A 231 10.07 -14.34 -0.28
CA LEU A 231 11.25 -13.48 -0.25
C LEU A 231 11.90 -13.45 1.13
N CYS A 232 11.10 -13.43 2.19
CA CYS A 232 11.61 -13.51 3.56
C CYS A 232 12.37 -14.82 3.79
N ASP A 233 11.88 -15.94 3.28
CA ASP A 233 12.55 -17.23 3.42
C ASP A 233 13.82 -17.30 2.57
N MET A 234 13.80 -16.79 1.33
CA MET A 234 15.01 -16.63 0.52
C MET A 234 16.08 -15.86 1.27
N VAL A 235 15.74 -14.69 1.84
CA VAL A 235 16.68 -13.87 2.62
C VAL A 235 17.25 -14.63 3.83
N LYS A 236 16.43 -15.42 4.52
CA LYS A 236 16.89 -16.23 5.66
C LYS A 236 17.86 -17.33 5.24
N LEU A 237 17.62 -17.96 4.07
CA LEU A 237 18.44 -19.05 3.53
C LEU A 237 19.71 -18.58 2.80
N SER A 238 19.69 -17.44 2.13
CA SER A 238 20.79 -16.88 1.33
C SER A 238 21.96 -16.31 2.15
N LYS A 239 22.02 -16.53 3.46
CA LYS A 239 23.04 -15.97 4.37
C LYS A 239 24.50 -16.37 4.06
N SER A 240 24.77 -17.17 3.03
CA SER A 240 26.11 -17.66 2.68
C SER A 240 26.92 -16.78 1.73
N ASN A 241 26.32 -15.86 0.95
CA ASN A 241 27.05 -15.01 -0.01
C ASN A 241 26.64 -13.52 0.09
N LEU A 242 27.17 -12.83 1.09
CA LEU A 242 26.72 -11.49 1.46
C LEU A 242 27.56 -10.34 0.89
N THR A 243 28.51 -10.63 -0.01
CA THR A 243 29.39 -9.63 -0.66
C THR A 243 28.69 -8.89 -1.81
N LEU A 244 27.72 -9.53 -2.45
CA LEU A 244 26.93 -8.97 -3.56
C LEU A 244 25.94 -7.88 -3.10
N PHE A 245 25.54 -7.92 -1.82
CA PHE A 245 24.58 -6.98 -1.22
C PHE A 245 25.35 -5.86 -0.52
N ASN A 246 25.69 -4.83 -1.29
CA ASN A 246 26.50 -3.68 -0.85
C ASN A 246 25.92 -2.36 -1.39
N THR A 247 26.58 -1.24 -1.12
CA THR A 247 26.14 0.09 -1.58
C THR A 247 25.95 0.17 -3.09
N PHE A 248 26.77 -0.53 -3.89
CA PHE A 248 26.63 -0.53 -5.34
C PHE A 248 25.30 -1.17 -5.76
N SER A 249 24.98 -2.35 -5.22
CA SER A 249 23.68 -3.00 -5.50
C SER A 249 22.49 -2.15 -5.05
N GLU A 250 22.57 -1.48 -3.90
CA GLU A 250 21.52 -0.57 -3.41
C GLU A 250 21.36 0.63 -4.35
N THR A 251 22.47 1.21 -4.80
CA THR A 251 22.46 2.36 -5.70
C THR A 251 21.85 2.00 -7.04
N VAL A 252 22.27 0.88 -7.64
CA VAL A 252 21.73 0.40 -8.92
C VAL A 252 20.22 0.17 -8.82
N ILE A 253 19.74 -0.56 -7.79
CA ILE A 253 18.31 -0.86 -7.71
C ILE A 253 17.47 0.39 -7.41
N VAL A 254 17.98 1.34 -6.62
CA VAL A 254 17.31 2.62 -6.36
C VAL A 254 17.23 3.44 -7.65
N LEU A 255 18.33 3.56 -8.40
CA LEU A 255 18.35 4.28 -9.67
C LEU A 255 17.40 3.64 -10.68
N LEU A 256 17.38 2.32 -10.81
CA LEU A 256 16.43 1.62 -11.68
C LEU A 256 14.98 1.89 -11.28
N ASN A 257 14.65 1.87 -9.99
CA ASN A 257 13.30 2.19 -9.52
C ASN A 257 12.91 3.65 -9.78
N ILE A 258 13.84 4.60 -9.59
CA ILE A 258 13.61 6.03 -9.87
C ILE A 258 13.41 6.25 -11.37
N LEU A 259 14.32 5.75 -12.21
CA LEU A 259 14.23 5.88 -13.66
C LEU A 259 12.95 5.23 -14.19
N TRP A 260 12.63 4.03 -13.70
CA TRP A 260 11.39 3.37 -14.07
C TRP A 260 10.17 4.19 -13.65
N PHE A 261 10.09 4.64 -12.40
CA PHE A 261 8.97 5.47 -11.92
C PHE A 261 8.74 6.70 -12.81
N VAL A 262 9.81 7.44 -13.13
CA VAL A 262 9.77 8.67 -13.93
C VAL A 262 9.38 8.38 -15.38
N PHE A 263 9.96 7.35 -16.01
CA PHE A 263 9.79 7.14 -17.45
C PHE A 263 8.70 6.12 -17.82
N ARG A 264 8.17 5.33 -16.88
CA ARG A 264 7.21 4.23 -17.13
C ARG A 264 6.01 4.65 -17.98
N ASN A 265 5.41 5.80 -17.70
CA ASN A 265 4.24 6.28 -18.45
C ASN A 265 4.61 6.78 -19.85
N SER A 266 5.88 7.15 -20.07
CA SER A 266 6.40 7.60 -21.37
C SER A 266 6.78 6.46 -22.32
N ILE A 267 7.11 5.29 -21.77
CA ILE A 267 7.58 4.15 -22.55
C ILE A 267 6.38 3.48 -23.25
N THR A 268 6.42 3.37 -24.57
CA THR A 268 5.39 2.71 -25.38
C THR A 268 5.66 1.22 -25.50
N ILE A 269 5.45 0.49 -24.41
CA ILE A 269 5.45 -0.98 -24.39
C ILE A 269 4.12 -1.48 -23.85
N ASP A 270 3.86 -2.75 -24.11
CA ASP A 270 2.72 -3.48 -23.60
C ASP A 270 2.53 -3.31 -22.08
N ILE A 271 1.28 -3.10 -21.66
CA ILE A 271 0.95 -2.77 -20.27
C ILE A 271 1.24 -3.94 -19.32
N HIS A 272 1.13 -5.19 -19.79
CA HIS A 272 1.46 -6.39 -19.00
C HIS A 272 2.95 -6.44 -18.71
N ILE A 273 3.78 -6.09 -19.71
CA ILE A 273 5.22 -5.97 -19.52
C ILE A 273 5.53 -4.91 -18.45
N LYS A 274 4.84 -3.75 -18.49
CA LYS A 274 5.01 -2.72 -17.45
C LYS A 274 4.70 -3.25 -16.06
N TYR A 275 3.62 -4.00 -15.90
CA TYR A 275 3.25 -4.59 -14.60
C TYR A 275 4.23 -5.65 -14.11
N ILE A 276 4.78 -6.46 -15.01
CA ILE A 276 5.84 -7.42 -14.68
C ILE A 276 7.08 -6.68 -14.21
N VAL A 277 7.50 -5.61 -14.91
CA VAL A 277 8.65 -4.79 -14.51
C VAL A 277 8.40 -4.10 -13.15
N ASP A 278 7.20 -3.53 -12.93
CA ASP A 278 6.81 -2.94 -11.64
C ASP A 278 6.99 -3.96 -10.50
N PHE A 279 6.50 -5.19 -10.71
CA PHE A 279 6.59 -6.27 -9.74
C PHE A 279 8.05 -6.69 -9.48
N LEU A 280 8.82 -6.95 -10.55
CA LEU A 280 10.21 -7.41 -10.43
C LEU A 280 11.10 -6.38 -9.75
N LEU A 281 10.97 -5.09 -10.10
CA LEU A 281 11.72 -4.02 -9.46
C LEU A 281 11.39 -3.90 -7.97
N CYS A 282 10.13 -4.09 -7.58
CA CYS A 282 9.73 -4.13 -6.17
C CYS A 282 10.34 -5.32 -5.42
N VAL A 283 10.30 -6.51 -6.01
CA VAL A 283 10.87 -7.72 -5.43
C VAL A 283 12.38 -7.56 -5.22
N LEU A 284 13.10 -7.09 -6.24
CA LEU A 284 14.54 -6.85 -6.16
C LEU A 284 14.89 -5.77 -5.13
N LEU A 285 14.11 -4.69 -5.07
CA LEU A 285 14.28 -3.63 -4.08
C LEU A 285 14.16 -4.18 -2.66
N ILE A 286 13.10 -4.94 -2.37
CA ILE A 286 12.90 -5.53 -1.04
C ILE A 286 14.02 -6.54 -0.74
N TYR A 287 14.41 -7.38 -1.69
CA TYR A 287 15.45 -8.39 -1.49
C TYR A 287 16.81 -7.77 -1.13
N ILE A 288 17.25 -6.74 -1.88
CA ILE A 288 18.53 -6.07 -1.64
C ILE A 288 18.54 -5.33 -0.29
N PHE A 289 17.47 -4.59 0.02
CA PHE A 289 17.39 -3.81 1.26
C PHE A 289 17.15 -4.66 2.51
N ALA A 290 16.76 -5.93 2.37
CA ALA A 290 16.56 -6.85 3.50
C ALA A 290 17.84 -7.12 4.31
N PHE A 291 19.02 -6.97 3.70
CA PHE A 291 20.31 -7.24 4.33
C PHE A 291 20.91 -6.03 5.06
N GLU A 292 20.43 -4.81 4.81
CA GLU A 292 20.86 -3.54 5.44
C GLU A 292 22.39 -3.27 5.39
N ARG A 293 23.05 -3.61 4.27
CA ARG A 293 24.52 -3.59 4.18
C ARG A 293 25.12 -2.34 3.55
N GLY A 294 24.42 -1.64 2.66
CA GLY A 294 24.95 -0.46 1.99
C GLY A 294 24.70 0.85 2.74
N TYR A 295 25.31 1.92 2.22
CA TYR A 295 25.16 3.26 2.80
C TYR A 295 23.75 3.83 2.66
N ILE A 296 23.00 3.45 1.61
CA ILE A 296 21.62 3.91 1.44
C ILE A 296 20.74 3.30 2.53
N SER A 297 20.87 2.00 2.80
CA SER A 297 20.18 1.36 3.92
C SER A 297 20.47 2.04 5.26
N LYS A 298 21.73 2.44 5.51
CA LYS A 298 22.12 3.18 6.72
C LYS A 298 21.46 4.56 6.77
N ALA A 299 21.45 5.30 5.67
CA ALA A 299 20.81 6.62 5.58
C ALA A 299 19.29 6.53 5.82
N LEU A 300 18.62 5.53 5.23
CA LEU A 300 17.20 5.24 5.43
C LEU A 300 16.86 4.77 6.85
N SER A 301 17.86 4.28 7.59
CA SER A 301 17.69 3.83 8.97
C SER A 301 17.81 4.94 10.00
N ASN A 302 18.05 6.19 9.58
CA ASN A 302 18.11 7.32 10.51
C ASN A 302 16.75 7.57 11.20
N SER A 303 16.77 8.30 12.32
CA SER A 303 15.58 8.53 13.15
C SER A 303 14.46 9.26 12.41
N PHE A 304 14.81 10.19 11.51
CA PHE A 304 13.84 10.93 10.70
C PHE A 304 13.05 10.00 9.76
N HIS A 305 13.74 9.24 8.90
CA HIS A 305 13.12 8.34 7.93
C HIS A 305 12.32 7.24 8.63
N VAL A 306 12.83 6.71 9.74
CA VAL A 306 12.11 5.69 10.52
C VAL A 306 10.85 6.27 11.17
N LYS A 307 10.90 7.47 11.74
CA LYS A 307 9.72 8.15 12.32
C LYS A 307 8.67 8.46 11.24
N ALA A 308 9.10 9.00 10.11
CA ALA A 308 8.24 9.25 8.96
C ALA A 308 7.60 7.95 8.44
N GLY A 309 8.42 6.90 8.26
CA GLY A 309 8.00 5.57 7.85
C GLY A 309 7.02 4.86 8.79
N ASN A 310 7.05 5.18 10.08
CA ASN A 310 6.07 4.67 11.06
C ASN A 310 4.66 5.23 10.85
N ASN A 311 4.58 6.43 10.28
CA ASN A 311 3.33 7.17 10.12
C ASN A 311 2.67 6.93 8.76
N THR A 312 3.28 6.15 7.86
CA THR A 312 2.83 6.04 6.46
C THR A 312 1.41 5.50 6.32
N MET A 313 0.98 4.56 7.17
CA MET A 313 -0.42 4.08 7.16
C MET A 313 -1.43 5.17 7.55
N TYR A 314 -1.03 6.13 8.39
CA TYR A 314 -1.87 7.28 8.70
C TYR A 314 -1.91 8.25 7.52
N TRP A 315 -0.75 8.60 6.96
CA TRP A 315 -0.68 9.46 5.77
C TRP A 315 -1.49 8.87 4.61
N PHE A 316 -1.39 7.56 4.41
CA PHE A 316 -2.16 6.82 3.42
C PHE A 316 -3.65 7.07 3.54
N LEU A 317 -4.24 7.02 4.73
CA LEU A 317 -5.68 7.23 4.87
C LEU A 317 -6.09 8.70 4.90
N ILE A 318 -5.23 9.56 5.45
CA ILE A 318 -5.53 10.97 5.75
C ILE A 318 -5.35 11.87 4.52
N HIS A 319 -4.35 11.58 3.67
CA HIS A 319 -4.01 12.49 2.56
C HIS A 319 -5.17 12.65 1.57
N TYR A 320 -5.94 11.59 1.32
CA TYR A 320 -6.99 11.62 0.32
C TYR A 320 -8.16 12.52 0.75
N PRO A 321 -8.78 12.36 1.95
CA PRO A 321 -9.76 13.32 2.45
C PRO A 321 -9.25 14.76 2.47
N ILE A 322 -8.01 15.00 2.92
CA ILE A 322 -7.43 16.35 2.91
C ILE A 322 -7.34 16.90 1.50
N ARG A 323 -6.87 16.10 0.54
CA ARG A 323 -6.82 16.47 -0.88
C ARG A 323 -8.21 16.81 -1.41
N LEU A 324 -9.26 16.06 -1.06
CA LEU A 324 -10.64 16.37 -1.48
C LEU A 324 -11.08 17.76 -0.98
N TYR A 325 -10.90 18.04 0.31
CA TYR A 325 -11.37 19.30 0.91
C TYR A 325 -10.52 20.51 0.49
N VAL A 326 -9.20 20.36 0.43
CA VAL A 326 -8.32 21.43 -0.05
C VAL A 326 -8.64 21.76 -1.51
N HIS A 327 -8.81 20.74 -2.36
CA HIS A 327 -9.15 20.95 -3.76
C HIS A 327 -10.54 21.59 -3.95
N ALA A 328 -11.51 21.23 -3.10
CA ALA A 328 -12.83 21.87 -3.09
C ALA A 328 -12.74 23.37 -2.74
N ILE A 329 -11.89 23.74 -1.77
CA ILE A 329 -11.65 25.14 -1.40
C ILE A 329 -10.99 25.90 -2.57
N PHE A 330 -9.97 25.32 -3.19
CA PHE A 330 -9.32 25.93 -4.36
C PHE A 330 -10.31 26.10 -5.51
N SER A 331 -11.09 25.08 -5.82
CA SER A 331 -12.14 25.16 -6.85
C SER A 331 -13.17 26.26 -6.55
N PHE A 332 -13.58 26.41 -5.28
CA PHE A 332 -14.52 27.46 -4.86
C PHE A 332 -13.98 28.87 -5.10
N PHE A 333 -12.72 29.14 -4.77
CA PHE A 333 -12.09 30.44 -5.01
C PHE A 333 -11.64 30.65 -6.46
N SER A 334 -11.58 29.59 -7.25
CA SER A 334 -11.19 29.61 -8.67
C SER A 334 -9.93 30.45 -8.95
N PRO A 335 -8.81 30.18 -8.26
CA PRO A 335 -7.57 30.91 -8.49
C PRO A 335 -7.01 30.60 -9.90
N ALA A 336 -6.09 31.42 -10.40
CA ALA A 336 -5.54 31.25 -11.74
C ALA A 336 -4.94 29.85 -11.95
N ALA A 337 -5.37 29.15 -13.00
CA ALA A 337 -4.93 27.79 -13.32
C ALA A 337 -3.46 27.77 -13.75
N THR A 338 -2.54 27.66 -12.79
CA THR A 338 -1.10 27.78 -12.98
C THR A 338 -0.33 26.79 -12.11
N TRP A 339 0.87 26.41 -12.52
CA TRP A 339 1.70 25.46 -11.77
C TRP A 339 2.11 25.95 -10.40
N TYR A 340 2.33 27.25 -10.23
CA TYR A 340 2.67 27.84 -8.93
C TYR A 340 1.52 27.65 -7.94
N ILE A 341 0.28 27.86 -8.39
CA ILE A 341 -0.92 27.59 -7.57
C ILE A 341 -1.08 26.10 -7.30
N GLY A 342 -0.85 25.24 -8.29
CA GLY A 342 -0.85 23.79 -8.09
C GLY A 342 0.19 23.32 -7.06
N ILE A 343 1.41 23.87 -7.07
CA ILE A 343 2.46 23.56 -6.08
C ILE A 343 2.05 24.04 -4.68
N ILE A 344 1.41 25.20 -4.56
CA ILE A 344 0.87 25.70 -3.29
C ILE A 344 -0.19 24.73 -2.77
N GLU A 345 -1.14 24.30 -3.62
CA GLU A 345 -2.18 23.35 -3.26
C GLU A 345 -1.59 22.01 -2.77
N VAL A 346 -0.64 21.43 -3.51
CA VAL A 346 0.09 20.22 -3.08
C VAL A 346 0.79 20.43 -1.74
N THR A 347 1.46 21.56 -1.56
CA THR A 347 2.19 21.86 -0.32
C THR A 347 1.23 21.92 0.86
N ILE A 348 0.07 22.57 0.71
CA ILE A 348 -0.97 22.63 1.74
C ILE A 348 -1.46 21.21 2.07
N ILE A 349 -1.73 20.37 1.07
CA ILE A 349 -2.19 18.99 1.27
C ILE A 349 -1.16 18.19 2.09
N PHE A 350 0.13 18.28 1.74
CA PHE A 350 1.19 17.58 2.47
C PHE A 350 1.31 18.09 3.91
N VAL A 351 1.38 19.41 4.10
CA VAL A 351 1.49 20.03 5.43
C VAL A 351 0.32 19.63 6.32
N LEU A 352 -0.92 19.75 5.83
CA LEU A 352 -2.11 19.36 6.59
C LEU A 352 -2.12 17.86 6.90
N THR A 353 -1.70 17.01 5.95
CA THR A 353 -1.58 15.55 6.18
C THR A 353 -0.61 15.25 7.32
N PHE A 354 0.55 15.91 7.35
CA PHE A 354 1.53 15.74 8.42
C PHE A 354 1.00 16.28 9.76
N LEU A 355 0.38 17.46 9.77
CA LEU A 355 -0.17 18.07 10.98
C LEU A 355 -1.27 17.20 11.61
N VAL A 356 -2.28 16.80 10.82
CA VAL A 356 -3.38 15.95 11.28
C VAL A 356 -2.84 14.61 11.79
N THR A 357 -1.86 14.03 11.11
CA THR A 357 -1.22 12.79 11.56
C THR A 357 -0.51 12.97 12.90
N ASN A 358 0.23 14.07 13.07
CA ASN A 358 0.91 14.37 14.34
C ASN A 358 -0.09 14.62 15.48
N ILE A 359 -1.24 15.23 15.22
CA ILE A 359 -2.31 15.38 16.22
C ILE A 359 -2.86 14.01 16.64
N ILE A 360 -3.17 13.14 15.67
CA ILE A 360 -3.72 11.80 15.93
C ILE A 360 -2.72 10.90 16.64
N THR A 361 -1.45 10.94 16.25
CA THR A 361 -0.40 10.09 16.81
C THR A 361 0.22 10.65 18.09
N GLY A 362 0.31 11.98 18.22
CA GLY A 362 0.82 12.67 19.40
C GLY A 362 -0.08 12.53 20.63
N LYS A 363 -1.41 12.53 20.45
CA LYS A 363 -2.37 12.22 21.53
C LYS A 363 -2.16 10.83 22.15
N LYS A 364 -1.62 9.86 21.40
CA LYS A 364 -1.34 8.50 21.92
C LYS A 364 -0.10 8.43 22.82
N HIS A 365 0.86 9.34 22.67
CA HIS A 365 2.03 9.38 23.55
C HIS A 365 1.69 9.96 24.94
N TYR A 366 0.79 10.94 25.00
CA TYR A 366 0.33 11.49 26.28
C TYR A 366 -0.56 10.53 27.09
N SER A 367 -1.36 9.68 26.45
CA SER A 367 -2.23 8.74 27.16
C SER A 367 -1.51 7.56 27.84
N THR A 368 -0.27 7.26 27.43
CA THR A 368 0.55 6.21 28.06
C THR A 368 1.37 6.72 29.25
N ASP A 369 1.67 8.01 29.31
CA ASP A 369 2.43 8.61 30.41
C ASP A 369 1.55 9.02 31.60
N THR A 370 0.23 9.21 31.40
CA THR A 370 -0.72 9.49 32.49
C THR A 370 -1.30 8.24 33.16
N SER A 371 -1.09 7.05 32.60
CA SER A 371 -1.42 5.77 33.26
C SER A 371 -0.26 5.18 34.08
N MET A 372 0.83 5.93 34.25
CA MET A 372 2.00 5.59 35.08
C MET A 372 2.27 6.64 36.18
N LYS A 373 1.23 7.36 36.63
CA LYS A 373 1.27 8.13 37.87
C LYS A 373 0.28 7.59 38.88
#